data_AF-A0A1M6K1B1-F1
#
_entry.id   AF-A0A1M6K1B1-F1
#
_cell.length_a   1.000
_cell.length_b   1.000
_cell.length_c   1.000
_cell.angle_alpha   90.00
_cell.angle_beta   90.00
_cell.angle_gamma   90.00
#
_symmetry.space_group_name_H-M   'P 1'
#
loop_
_entity.id
_entity.type
_entity.pdbx_description
1 polymer ?
#
loop_
_entity_poly.entity_id
_entity_poly.type
_entity_poly.pdbx_seq_one_letter_code
_entity_poly.pdbx_strand_id
1 'polypeptide(L)'
;MIPRPDIAKWQMNAPWREFSQVEQDLVISRALVDIFSDEFLNENLAFRGGTALHKLYLNPAPRYSEEFDLVQIKPGPIKPIMQRIAEVVTFFEEKRSTKIGGHCAKAMYRFTSEYENIRLRLKL
;
A
#
# COMPACT_ATOMS: atom_id res chain seq x y z
N MET A 1 4.13 -12.78 1.85
CA MET A 1 3.47 -11.92 2.86
C MET A 1 4.48 -11.45 3.91
N ILE A 2 4.12 -10.53 4.82
CA ILE A 2 4.99 -10.13 5.94
C ILE A 2 5.02 -11.27 6.97
N PRO A 3 6.18 -11.81 7.37
CA PRO A 3 6.24 -12.90 8.33
C PRO A 3 5.69 -12.54 9.72
N ARG A 4 5.03 -13.52 10.39
CA ARG A 4 4.53 -13.38 11.77
C ARG A 4 5.53 -12.77 12.76
N PRO A 5 6.81 -13.18 12.80
CA PRO A 5 7.77 -12.61 13.75
C PRO A 5 8.02 -11.11 13.52
N ASP A 6 8.01 -10.66 12.25
CA ASP A 6 8.24 -9.25 11.91
C ASP A 6 7.03 -8.40 12.31
N ILE A 7 5.81 -8.90 12.11
CA ILE A 7 4.57 -8.25 12.57
C ILE A 7 4.59 -8.09 14.09
N ALA A 8 4.90 -9.16 14.84
CA ALA A 8 4.97 -9.12 16.30
C ALA A 8 6.04 -8.15 16.81
N LYS A 9 7.21 -8.16 16.18
CA LYS A 9 8.30 -7.23 16.52
C LYS A 9 7.89 -5.77 16.27
N TRP A 10 7.18 -5.50 15.17
CA TRP A 10 6.77 -4.14 14.84
C TRP A 10 5.64 -3.62 15.72
N GLN A 11 4.78 -4.50 16.27
CA GLN A 11 3.71 -4.10 17.19
C GLN A 11 4.21 -3.30 18.39
N MET A 12 5.46 -3.51 18.85
CA MET A 12 6.07 -2.73 19.93
C MET A 12 6.26 -1.25 19.58
N ASN A 13 6.31 -0.92 18.29
CA ASN A 13 6.51 0.45 17.79
C ASN A 13 5.23 1.03 17.16
N ALA A 14 4.36 0.18 16.62
CA ALA A 14 3.13 0.59 15.96
C ALA A 14 2.05 0.98 17.00
N PRO A 15 1.26 2.05 16.76
CA PRO A 15 0.20 2.46 17.67
C PRO A 15 -1.09 1.59 17.56
N TRP A 16 -1.02 0.47 16.83
CA TRP A 16 -2.19 -0.37 16.52
C TRP A 16 -2.30 -1.55 17.48
N ARG A 17 -3.52 -1.88 17.89
CA ARG A 17 -3.79 -2.96 18.86
C ARG A 17 -3.80 -4.33 18.19
N GLU A 18 -4.48 -4.44 17.05
CA GLU A 18 -4.67 -5.71 16.34
C GLU A 18 -3.49 -6.03 15.42
N PHE A 19 -3.07 -7.30 15.34
CA PHE A 19 -1.96 -7.71 14.49
C PHE A 19 -2.26 -7.48 13.00
N SER A 20 -3.51 -7.69 12.58
CA SER A 20 -3.99 -7.38 11.23
C SER A 20 -3.80 -5.91 10.84
N GLN A 21 -3.97 -4.98 11.80
CA GLN A 21 -3.72 -3.55 11.55
C GLN A 21 -2.22 -3.25 11.43
N VAL A 22 -1.39 -3.88 12.28
CA VAL A 22 0.08 -3.79 12.19
C VAL A 22 0.57 -4.35 10.86
N GLU A 23 0.06 -5.51 10.45
CA GLU A 23 0.38 -6.15 9.18
C GLU A 23 -0.04 -5.30 7.99
N GLN A 24 -1.27 -4.79 7.98
CA GLN A 24 -1.76 -3.90 6.92
C GLN A 24 -0.90 -2.63 6.82
N ASP A 25 -0.51 -2.04 7.95
CA ASP A 25 0.35 -0.86 8.00
C ASP A 25 1.75 -1.15 7.41
N LEU A 26 2.31 -2.33 7.70
CA LEU A 26 3.57 -2.81 7.12
C LEU A 26 3.45 -3.11 5.62
N VAL A 27 2.34 -3.70 5.17
CA VAL A 27 2.05 -3.94 3.75
C VAL A 27 1.98 -2.62 2.97
N ILE A 28 1.31 -1.61 3.53
CA ILE A 28 1.27 -0.26 2.95
C ILE A 28 2.67 0.35 2.90
N SER A 29 3.44 0.26 3.99
CA SER A 29 4.84 0.75 4.02
C SER A 29 5.71 0.07 2.97
N ARG A 30 5.62 -1.27 2.85
CA ARG A 30 6.37 -2.03 1.84
C ARG A 30 5.99 -1.61 0.42
N ALA A 31 4.70 -1.47 0.13
CA ALA A 31 4.24 -1.02 -1.18
C ALA A 31 4.69 0.42 -1.50
N LEU A 32 4.73 1.33 -0.50
CA LEU A 32 5.31 2.66 -0.69
C LEU A 32 6.79 2.58 -1.07
N VAL A 33 7.57 1.77 -0.35
CA VAL A 33 8.99 1.58 -0.67
C VAL A 33 9.16 0.99 -2.09
N ASP A 34 8.44 -0.08 -2.42
CA ASP A 34 8.55 -0.75 -3.73
C ASP A 34 8.14 0.19 -4.88
N ILE A 35 7.08 0.99 -4.72
CA ILE A 35 6.60 1.95 -5.74
C ILE A 35 7.57 3.11 -5.90
N PHE A 36 8.03 3.74 -4.82
CA PHE A 36 8.86 4.94 -4.90
C PHE A 36 10.36 4.67 -5.05
N SER A 37 10.79 3.40 -4.96
CA SER A 37 12.15 2.98 -5.34
C SER A 37 12.30 2.75 -6.84
N ASP A 38 11.20 2.59 -7.58
CA ASP A 38 11.22 2.54 -9.05
C ASP A 38 11.27 3.96 -9.62
N GLU A 39 12.29 4.27 -10.41
CA GLU A 39 12.54 5.61 -10.95
C GLU A 39 11.36 6.12 -11.80
N PHE A 40 10.79 5.25 -12.64
CA PHE A 40 9.64 5.64 -13.48
C PHE A 40 8.41 5.98 -12.63
N LEU A 41 8.05 5.15 -11.65
CA LEU A 41 6.92 5.42 -10.78
C LEU A 41 7.15 6.63 -9.88
N ASN A 42 8.35 6.78 -9.32
CA ASN A 42 8.74 7.91 -8.49
C ASN A 42 8.56 9.25 -9.23
N GLU A 43 8.95 9.30 -10.49
CA GLU A 43 8.82 10.49 -11.32
C GLU A 43 7.39 10.79 -11.78
N ASN A 44 6.51 9.78 -11.87
CA ASN A 44 5.19 9.90 -12.46
C ASN A 44 4.06 9.95 -11.43
N LEU A 45 4.30 9.54 -10.19
CA LEU A 45 3.31 9.45 -9.12
C LEU A 45 3.67 10.33 -7.92
N ALA A 46 2.66 10.83 -7.23
CA ALA A 46 2.79 11.41 -5.90
C ALA A 46 1.83 10.73 -4.92
N PHE A 47 2.32 10.48 -3.71
CA PHE A 47 1.51 9.94 -2.61
C PHE A 47 0.73 11.06 -1.92
N ARG A 48 -0.57 10.84 -1.71
CA ARG A 48 -1.49 11.85 -1.14
C ARG A 48 -2.52 11.19 -0.22
N GLY A 49 -3.45 12.01 0.28
CA GLY A 49 -4.55 11.54 1.13
C GLY A 49 -4.18 11.50 2.61
N GLY A 50 -5.11 11.00 3.43
CA GLY A 50 -4.95 10.97 4.89
C GLY A 50 -3.79 10.10 5.34
N THR A 51 -3.56 8.97 4.67
CA THR A 51 -2.44 8.08 4.99
C THR A 51 -1.08 8.71 4.69
N ALA A 52 -0.97 9.56 3.65
CA ALA A 52 0.26 10.32 3.41
C ALA A 52 0.58 11.28 4.57
N LEU A 53 -0.44 11.98 5.07
CA LEU A 53 -0.28 12.85 6.24
C LEU A 53 0.15 12.05 7.48
N HIS A 54 -0.48 10.90 7.74
CA HIS A 54 -0.19 10.07 8.90
C HIS A 54 1.19 9.40 8.84
N LYS A 55 1.59 8.88 7.66
CA LYS A 55 2.88 8.19 7.49
C LYS A 55 4.06 9.16 7.46
N LEU A 56 3.89 10.37 6.91
CA LEU A 56 5.01 11.27 6.63
C LEU A 56 5.16 12.42 7.65
N TYR A 57 4.08 12.84 8.31
CA TYR A 57 4.10 14.06 9.12
C TYR A 57 3.54 13.92 10.54
N LEU A 58 2.63 12.98 10.81
CA LEU A 58 2.03 12.82 12.14
C LEU A 58 2.61 11.61 12.87
N ASN A 59 3.42 11.85 13.90
CA ASN A 59 3.97 10.81 14.75
C ASN A 59 3.70 11.13 16.25
N PRO A 60 2.92 10.30 16.97
CA PRO A 60 2.23 9.09 16.49
C PRO A 60 1.05 9.43 15.56
N ALA A 61 0.69 8.49 14.68
CA ALA A 61 -0.48 8.63 13.82
C ALA A 61 -1.76 8.72 14.69
N PRO A 62 -2.64 9.72 14.47
CA PRO A 62 -3.79 9.97 15.36
C PRO A 62 -4.91 8.93 15.20
N ARG A 63 -4.97 8.25 14.05
CA ARG A 63 -5.95 7.21 13.75
C ARG A 63 -5.41 6.22 12.72
N TYR A 64 -5.97 5.03 12.73
CA TYR A 64 -5.73 4.02 11.71
C TYR A 64 -6.24 4.48 10.34
N SER A 65 -5.48 4.18 9.28
CA SER A 65 -5.82 4.54 7.90
C SER A 65 -5.23 3.51 6.94
N GLU A 66 -6.08 2.95 6.09
CA GLU A 66 -5.69 1.97 5.07
C GLU A 66 -5.66 2.56 3.65
N GLU A 67 -6.00 3.84 3.50
CA GLU A 67 -6.11 4.50 2.21
C GLU A 67 -4.73 4.60 1.56
N PHE A 68 -4.58 4.14 0.31
CA PHE A 68 -3.35 4.30 -0.44
C PHE A 68 -3.69 5.07 -1.71
N ASP A 69 -3.66 6.39 -1.61
CA ASP A 69 -4.04 7.26 -2.72
C ASP A 69 -2.81 7.81 -3.44
N LEU A 70 -2.76 7.55 -4.74
CA LEU A 70 -1.74 8.06 -5.65
C LEU A 70 -2.37 9.00 -6.66
N VAL A 71 -1.61 10.02 -7.06
CA VAL A 71 -1.96 10.89 -8.19
C VAL A 71 -0.85 10.86 -9.23
N GLN A 72 -1.24 10.78 -10.49
CA GLN A 72 -0.32 10.95 -11.60
C GLN A 72 0.03 12.43 -11.76
N ILE A 73 1.31 12.77 -11.67
CA ILE A 73 1.79 14.17 -11.70
C ILE A 73 2.30 14.63 -13.07
N LYS A 74 2.65 13.69 -13.95
CA LYS A 74 3.03 13.96 -15.34
C LYS A 74 1.88 13.54 -16.28
N PRO A 75 1.43 14.38 -17.23
CA PRO A 75 0.38 14.00 -18.17
C PRO A 75 0.77 12.76 -19.00
N GLY A 76 -0.18 11.84 -19.21
CA GLY A 76 0.07 10.64 -19.99
C GLY A 76 -0.98 9.54 -19.75
N PRO A 77 -0.95 8.46 -20.54
CA PRO A 77 -1.85 7.34 -20.32
C PRO A 77 -1.57 6.64 -18.99
N ILE A 78 -2.61 6.15 -18.32
CA ILE A 78 -2.48 5.43 -17.03
C ILE A 78 -1.94 4.00 -17.20
N LYS A 79 -2.04 3.43 -18.41
CA LYS A 79 -1.69 2.02 -18.67
C LYS A 79 -0.23 1.67 -18.34
N PRO A 80 0.80 2.44 -18.77
CA PRO A 80 2.19 2.16 -18.41
C PRO A 80 2.45 2.19 -16.90
N ILE A 81 1.83 3.13 -16.18
CA ILE A 81 1.90 3.21 -14.71
C ILE A 81 1.32 1.94 -14.08
N MET A 82 0.12 1.52 -14.51
CA MET A 82 -0.51 0.31 -13.97
C MET A 82 0.29 -0.96 -14.28
N GLN A 83 0.96 -1.02 -15.43
CA GLN A 83 1.87 -2.12 -15.77
C GLN A 83 3.10 -2.11 -14.88
N ARG A 84 3.76 -0.96 -14.71
CA ARG A 84 4.94 -0.86 -13.84
C ARG A 84 4.61 -1.17 -12.38
N ILE A 85 3.47 -0.70 -11.86
CA ILE A 85 2.98 -1.09 -10.53
C ILE A 85 2.86 -2.63 -10.40
N ALA A 86 2.52 -3.34 -11.48
CA ALA A 86 2.44 -4.83 -11.47
C ALA A 86 3.80 -5.49 -11.28
N GLU A 87 4.80 -4.88 -11.88
CA GLU A 87 6.16 -5.41 -11.96
C GLU A 87 6.91 -5.19 -10.65
N VAL A 88 6.56 -4.14 -9.90
CA VAL A 88 7.22 -3.81 -8.62
C VAL A 88 6.48 -4.35 -7.40
N VAL A 89 5.14 -4.34 -7.40
CA VAL A 89 4.34 -4.85 -6.26
C VAL A 89 4.04 -6.33 -6.45
N THR A 90 5.03 -7.19 -6.14
CA THR A 90 5.01 -8.63 -6.48
C THR A 90 4.85 -9.56 -5.28
N PHE A 91 4.78 -9.03 -4.07
CA PHE A 91 4.82 -9.83 -2.84
C PHE A 91 3.48 -10.43 -2.39
N PHE A 92 2.43 -10.23 -3.18
CA PHE A 92 1.12 -10.85 -2.97
C PHE A 92 1.06 -12.18 -3.72
N GLU A 93 0.58 -13.23 -3.06
CA GLU A 93 0.42 -14.56 -3.67
C GLU A 93 -0.72 -14.57 -4.70
N GLU A 94 -1.78 -13.81 -4.42
CA GLU A 94 -2.93 -13.74 -5.30
C GLU A 94 -2.73 -12.78 -6.46
N LYS A 95 -3.31 -13.15 -7.60
CA LYS A 95 -3.35 -12.26 -8.75
C LYS A 95 -4.10 -10.99 -8.39
N ARG A 96 -3.44 -9.85 -8.62
CA ARG A 96 -4.09 -8.53 -8.53
C ARG A 96 -5.23 -8.41 -9.53
N SER A 97 -6.21 -7.58 -9.19
CA SER A 97 -7.25 -7.14 -10.12
C SER A 97 -7.13 -5.66 -10.41
N THR A 98 -7.37 -5.27 -11.66
CA THR A 98 -7.27 -3.88 -12.12
C THR A 98 -8.60 -3.40 -12.67
N LYS A 99 -9.07 -2.23 -12.23
CA LYS A 99 -10.27 -1.58 -12.76
C LYS A 99 -9.93 -0.17 -13.22
N ILE A 100 -10.15 0.12 -14.49
CA ILE A 100 -9.98 1.46 -15.07
C ILE A 100 -11.38 2.02 -15.33
N GLY A 101 -11.71 3.14 -14.70
CA GLY A 101 -12.90 3.95 -14.95
C GLY A 101 -12.52 5.30 -15.54
N GLY A 102 -13.51 6.12 -15.91
CA GLY A 102 -13.29 7.38 -16.65
C GLY A 102 -12.35 8.39 -15.97
N HIS A 103 -12.33 8.45 -14.63
CA HIS A 103 -11.50 9.40 -13.87
C HIS A 103 -10.57 8.73 -12.86
N CYS A 104 -10.51 7.40 -12.82
CA CYS A 104 -9.79 6.68 -11.78
C CYS A 104 -9.38 5.28 -12.28
N ALA A 105 -8.12 4.92 -12.04
CA ALA A 105 -7.65 3.55 -12.11
C ALA A 105 -7.46 3.00 -10.70
N LYS A 106 -7.75 1.72 -10.51
CA LYS A 106 -7.62 1.02 -9.23
C LYS A 106 -6.85 -0.28 -9.43
N ALA A 107 -5.85 -0.53 -8.59
CA ALA A 107 -5.22 -1.85 -8.45
C ALA A 107 -5.61 -2.42 -7.08
N MET A 108 -6.14 -3.64 -7.07
CA MET A 108 -6.57 -4.32 -5.85
C MET A 108 -5.78 -5.61 -5.67
N TYR A 109 -5.08 -5.69 -4.55
CA TYR A 109 -4.38 -6.87 -4.06
C TYR A 109 -5.12 -7.40 -2.84
N ARG A 110 -5.42 -8.70 -2.82
CA ARG A 110 -6.06 -9.35 -1.68
C ARG A 110 -5.08 -10.30 -1.02
N PHE A 111 -5.22 -10.42 0.28
CA PHE A 111 -4.44 -11.35 1.08
C PHE A 111 -5.16 -11.69 2.38
N THR A 112 -4.65 -12.68 3.07
CA THR A 112 -5.18 -13.13 4.36
C THR A 112 -4.19 -12.75 5.44
N SER A 113 -4.64 -12.12 6.54
CA SER A 113 -3.76 -11.75 7.65
C SER A 113 -3.14 -12.97 8.29
N GLU A 114 -1.90 -12.83 8.73
CA GLU A 114 -1.10 -13.94 9.23
C GLU A 114 -1.59 -14.45 10.59
N TYR A 115 -2.11 -13.58 11.46
CA TYR A 115 -2.53 -13.96 12.83
C TYR A 115 -4.02 -14.32 12.90
N GLU A 116 -4.89 -13.42 12.46
CA GLU A 116 -6.34 -13.57 12.63
C GLU A 116 -7.04 -14.28 11.46
N ASN A 117 -6.32 -14.60 10.38
CA ASN A 117 -6.88 -15.17 9.15
C ASN A 117 -8.01 -14.31 8.54
N ILE A 118 -7.92 -12.99 8.68
CA ILE A 118 -8.90 -12.05 8.16
C ILE A 118 -8.57 -11.71 6.70
N ARG A 119 -9.60 -11.58 5.86
CA ARG A 119 -9.43 -11.20 4.47
C ARG A 119 -9.17 -9.70 4.33
N LEU A 120 -7.92 -9.33 4.07
CA LEU A 120 -7.46 -7.96 3.89
C LEU A 120 -7.26 -7.60 2.41
N ARG A 121 -7.05 -6.31 2.15
CA ARG A 121 -6.75 -5.80 0.82
C ARG A 121 -5.83 -4.58 0.86
N LEU A 122 -4.97 -4.48 -0.14
CA LEU A 122 -4.33 -3.23 -0.52
C LEU A 122 -5.03 -2.70 -1.78
N LYS A 123 -5.46 -1.44 -1.74
CA LYS A 123 -6.12 -0.77 -2.86
C LYS A 123 -5.33 0.49 -3.22
N LEU A 124 -4.71 0.47 -4.39
CA LEU A 124 -4.08 1.61 -5.05
C LEU A 124 -5.07 2.26 -6.03
#